data_AF-U2IW17-F1
#
_entry.id   AF-U2IW17-F1
#
_cell.length_a   1.000
_cell.length_b   1.000
_cell.length_c   1.000
_cell.angle_alpha   90.00
_cell.angle_beta   90.00
_cell.angle_gamma   90.00
#
_symmetry.space_group_name_H-M   'P 1'
#
loop_
_entity.id
_entity.type
_entity.pdbx_description
1 polymer ?
#
loop_
_entity_poly.entity_id
_entity_poly.type
_entity_poly.pdbx_seq_one_letter_code
_entity_poly.pdbx_strand_id
1 'polypeptide(L)'
;MDTAPTPRYASHYLRLGRYIARSVLVESLGSGRYRLAPFSAELERTIFLSGTLRLECATCPLSEEGTPEEVMWRELQSLLDGHEGWTLLLPRDRGY
;
A
#
# COMPACT_ATOMS: atom_id res chain seq x y z
N MET A 1 6.61 18.77 -18.25
CA MET A 1 6.52 19.31 -16.88
C MET A 1 7.21 18.33 -15.98
N ASP A 2 8.14 18.81 -15.16
CA ASP A 2 9.02 18.05 -14.27
C ASP A 2 8.17 17.21 -13.30
N THR A 3 7.82 15.98 -13.68
CA THR A 3 7.20 15.03 -12.78
C THR A 3 8.31 14.51 -11.89
N ALA A 4 8.66 15.28 -10.85
CA ALA A 4 9.47 14.78 -9.75
C ALA A 4 8.91 13.40 -9.39
N PRO A 5 9.68 12.31 -9.57
CA PRO A 5 9.05 11.00 -9.56
C PRO A 5 8.43 10.74 -8.19
N THR A 6 7.24 10.17 -8.14
CA THR A 6 6.52 9.95 -6.88
C THR A 6 7.36 9.07 -5.95
N PRO A 7 7.43 9.35 -4.63
CA PRO A 7 8.12 8.47 -3.70
C PRO A 7 7.47 7.08 -3.71
N ARG A 8 8.30 6.04 -3.58
CA ARG A 8 7.84 4.67 -3.38
C ARG A 8 7.85 4.38 -1.89
N TYR A 9 6.83 3.72 -1.38
CA TYR A 9 6.75 3.37 0.03
C TYR A 9 6.91 1.88 0.20
N ALA A 10 7.82 1.46 1.06
CA ALA A 10 7.93 0.06 1.47
C ALA A 10 7.56 -0.05 2.94
N SER A 11 6.97 -1.16 3.34
CA SER A 11 6.66 -1.44 4.73
C SER A 11 6.72 -2.93 5.03
N HIS A 12 6.75 -3.27 6.31
CA HIS A 12 6.64 -4.66 6.74
C HIS A 12 5.32 -5.29 6.30
N TYR A 13 4.24 -4.51 6.34
CA TYR A 13 2.92 -4.96 5.96
C TYR A 13 2.15 -3.89 5.18
N LEU A 14 1.35 -4.34 4.22
CA LEU A 14 0.32 -3.55 3.55
C LEU A 14 -1.04 -4.18 3.85
N ARG A 15 -2.01 -3.36 4.26
CA ARG A 15 -3.37 -3.81 4.61
C ARG A 15 -4.43 -3.14 3.73
N LEU A 16 -5.34 -3.95 3.20
CA LEU A 16 -6.56 -3.53 2.49
C LEU A 16 -7.76 -4.23 3.14
N GLY A 17 -8.56 -3.50 3.92
CA GLY A 17 -9.60 -4.12 4.75
C GLY A 17 -8.99 -5.18 5.69
N ARG A 18 -9.51 -6.41 5.69
CA ARG A 18 -8.93 -7.53 6.45
C ARG A 18 -7.69 -8.18 5.82
N TYR A 19 -7.41 -7.94 4.54
CA TYR A 19 -6.30 -8.60 3.84
C TYR A 19 -4.97 -7.92 4.14
N ILE A 20 -3.93 -8.69 4.38
CA ILE A 20 -2.58 -8.19 4.68
C ILE A 20 -1.53 -8.90 3.80
N ALA A 21 -0.58 -8.15 3.25
CA ALA A 21 0.57 -8.72 2.56
C ALA A 21 1.87 -8.22 3.18
N ARG A 22 2.89 -9.08 3.21
CA ARG A 22 4.18 -8.79 3.82
C ARG A 22 5.18 -8.25 2.80
N SER A 23 6.06 -7.37 3.28
CA SER A 23 7.21 -6.84 2.52
C SER A 23 6.79 -6.37 1.12
N VAL A 24 5.90 -5.37 1.07
CA VAL A 24 5.35 -4.85 -0.17
C VAL A 24 5.89 -3.45 -0.44
N LEU A 25 6.29 -3.22 -1.68
CA LEU A 25 6.60 -1.92 -2.24
C LEU A 25 5.32 -1.36 -2.89
N VAL A 26 4.96 -0.14 -2.51
CA VAL A 26 3.79 0.60 -2.99
C VAL A 26 4.27 1.80 -3.78
N GLU A 27 3.94 1.84 -5.07
CA GLU A 27 4.24 2.94 -5.99
C GLU A 27 2.94 3.65 -6.36
N SER A 28 2.89 4.97 -6.16
CA SER A 28 1.75 5.78 -6.61
C SER A 28 1.87 6.06 -8.11
N LEU A 29 0.86 5.65 -8.87
CA LEU A 29 0.73 5.92 -10.30
C LEU A 29 0.00 7.24 -10.59
N GLY A 30 -0.45 7.94 -9.54
CA GLY A 30 -1.33 9.10 -9.65
C GLY A 30 -2.82 8.74 -9.65
N SER A 31 -3.68 9.75 -9.45
CA SER A 31 -5.15 9.62 -9.47
C SER A 31 -5.73 8.52 -8.56
N GLY A 32 -5.09 8.26 -7.42
CA GLY A 32 -5.53 7.21 -6.49
C GLY A 32 -5.33 5.78 -7.01
N ARG A 33 -4.42 5.58 -7.97
CA ARG A 33 -3.98 4.26 -8.43
C ARG A 33 -2.60 3.92 -7.87
N TYR A 34 -2.42 2.65 -7.50
CA TYR A 34 -1.16 2.16 -6.95
C TYR A 34 -0.72 0.88 -7.65
N ARG A 35 0.60 0.71 -7.72
CA ARG A 35 1.25 -0.52 -8.13
C ARG A 35 1.95 -1.14 -6.93
N LEU A 36 1.73 -2.43 -6.73
CA LEU A 36 2.37 -3.25 -5.73
C LEU A 36 3.43 -4.11 -6.37
N ALA A 37 4.53 -4.27 -5.66
CA ALA A 37 5.61 -5.18 -6.00
C ALA A 37 6.17 -5.81 -4.72
N PRO A 38 6.80 -6.98 -4.80
CA PRO A 38 7.54 -7.50 -3.66
C PRO A 38 8.70 -6.56 -3.35
N PHE A 39 8.85 -6.20 -2.08
CA PHE A 39 10.01 -5.45 -1.61
C PHE A 39 11.16 -6.41 -1.34
N SER A 40 12.14 -6.43 -2.24
CA SER A 40 13.33 -7.29 -2.13
C SER A 40 14.58 -6.55 -1.65
N ALA A 41 14.67 -5.25 -1.91
CA ALA A 41 15.76 -4.38 -1.47
C ALA A 41 15.35 -2.91 -1.56
N GLU A 42 15.99 -2.04 -0.78
CA GLU A 42 15.85 -0.59 -0.91
C GLU A 42 16.44 -0.15 -2.25
N LEU A 43 15.56 0.29 -3.15
CA LEU A 43 15.92 0.92 -4.42
C LEU A 43 15.86 2.45 -4.25
N GLU A 44 16.49 3.17 -5.18
CA GLU A 44 16.45 4.64 -5.20
C GLU A 44 15.01 5.16 -4.97
N ARG A 45 14.88 6.12 -4.04
CA ARG A 45 13.62 6.86 -3.75
C ARG A 45 12.52 5.97 -3.13
N THR A 46 12.92 4.87 -2.52
CA THR A 46 12.10 4.07 -1.61
C THR A 46 12.18 4.61 -0.20
N ILE A 47 11.04 4.92 0.40
CA ILE A 47 10.91 5.27 1.81
C ILE A 47 10.40 4.03 2.53
N PHE A 48 11.28 3.42 3.33
CA PHE A 48 10.87 2.32 4.20
C PHE A 48 10.19 2.89 5.46
N LEU A 49 8.95 2.47 5.70
CA LEU A 49 8.16 2.87 6.85
C LEU A 49 7.95 1.67 7.76
N SER A 50 8.41 1.81 9.00
CA SER A 50 8.21 0.83 10.05
C SER A 50 6.72 0.76 10.42
N GLY A 51 6.10 -0.37 10.11
CA GLY A 51 4.72 -0.67 10.50
C GLY A 51 3.88 -1.20 9.34
N THR A 52 2.60 -0.86 9.37
CA THR A 52 1.61 -1.31 8.40
C THR A 52 1.06 -0.13 7.61
N LEU A 53 1.29 -0.12 6.30
CA LEU A 53 0.61 0.78 5.37
C LEU A 53 -0.82 0.32 5.19
N ARG A 54 -1.75 1.27 4.97
CA ARG A 54 -3.14 0.95 4.65
C ARG A 54 -3.55 1.60 3.34
N LEU A 55 -4.31 0.88 2.53
CA LEU A 55 -4.97 1.43 1.36
C LEU A 55 -6.48 1.32 1.57
N GLU A 56 -7.15 2.46 1.48
CA GLU A 56 -8.60 2.58 1.65
C GLU A 56 -9.23 3.18 0.39
N CYS A 57 -10.39 2.69 0.01
CA CYS A 57 -11.14 3.17 -1.16
C CYS A 57 -12.52 3.62 -0.69
N ALA A 58 -12.84 4.91 -0.88
CA ALA A 58 -14.15 5.45 -0.46
C ALA A 58 -15.31 4.80 -1.23
N THR A 59 -15.08 4.40 -2.47
CA THR A 59 -16.09 3.73 -3.33
C THR A 59 -16.18 2.23 -3.11
N CYS A 60 -15.23 1.63 -2.38
CA CYS A 60 -15.24 0.21 -2.03
C CYS A 60 -14.72 0.01 -0.60
N PRO A 61 -15.59 0.18 0.43
CA PRO A 61 -15.20 -0.09 1.80
C PRO A 61 -14.99 -1.60 1.99
N LEU A 62 -13.73 -2.01 2.10
CA LEU A 62 -13.38 -3.39 2.46
C LEU A 62 -13.56 -3.59 3.96
N SER A 63 -14.26 -4.65 4.35
CA SER A 63 -14.46 -4.99 5.76
C SER A 63 -13.12 -5.24 6.46
N GLU A 64 -12.91 -4.53 7.57
CA GLU A 64 -11.80 -4.78 8.50
C GLU A 64 -12.17 -5.78 9.61
N GLU A 65 -13.41 -6.28 9.62
CA GLU A 65 -13.91 -7.22 10.63
C GLU A 65 -13.26 -8.60 10.50
N GLY A 66 -12.90 -9.17 11.66
CA GLY A 66 -12.25 -10.46 11.79
C GLY A 66 -10.73 -10.40 11.91
N THR A 67 -10.12 -11.59 11.96
CA THR A 67 -8.66 -11.74 12.01
C THR A 67 -8.05 -11.32 10.66
N PRO A 68 -6.96 -10.56 10.64
CA PRO A 68 -6.25 -10.24 9.41
C PRO A 68 -5.87 -11.51 8.63
N GLU A 69 -6.15 -11.52 7.33
CA GLU A 69 -5.86 -12.65 6.45
C GLU A 69 -4.62 -12.35 5.61
N GLU A 70 -3.57 -13.15 5.80
CA GLU A 70 -2.32 -12.98 5.04
C GLU A 70 -2.48 -13.51 3.62
N VAL A 71 -2.27 -12.64 2.64
CA VAL A 71 -2.38 -12.93 1.21
C VAL A 71 -1.12 -12.49 0.47
N MET A 72 -0.95 -13.02 -0.74
CA MET A 72 0.13 -12.56 -1.62
C MET A 72 -0.14 -11.13 -2.11
N TRP A 73 0.91 -10.35 -2.33
CA TRP A 73 0.80 -8.98 -2.86
C TRP A 73 0.05 -8.92 -4.20
N ARG A 74 0.07 -10.00 -5.00
CA ARG A 74 -0.67 -10.10 -6.26
C ARG A 74 -2.19 -10.09 -6.06
N GLU A 75 -2.68 -10.69 -4.98
CA GLU A 75 -4.10 -10.67 -4.63
C GLU A 75 -4.54 -9.25 -4.27
N LEU A 76 -3.71 -8.54 -3.51
CA LEU A 76 -3.94 -7.12 -3.22
C LEU A 76 -3.89 -6.26 -4.49
N GLN A 77 -2.96 -6.55 -5.42
CA GLN A 77 -2.89 -5.84 -6.69
C GLN A 77 -4.17 -6.02 -7.50
N SER A 78 -4.70 -7.25 -7.58
CA SER A 78 -5.98 -7.51 -8.26
C SER A 78 -7.14 -6.73 -7.65
N LEU A 79 -7.17 -6.58 -6.31
CA LEU A 79 -8.16 -5.73 -5.63
C LEU A 79 -7.99 -4.26 -5.98
N LEU A 80 -6.74 -3.78 -6.06
CA LEU A 80 -6.45 -2.41 -6.46
C LEU A 80 -6.85 -2.13 -7.91
N ASP A 81 -6.59 -3.05 -8.83
CA ASP A 81 -6.97 -2.90 -10.25
C ASP A 81 -8.49 -2.91 -10.46
N GLY A 82 -9.25 -3.53 -9.54
CA GLY A 82 -10.71 -3.55 -9.59
C GLY A 82 -11.39 -2.24 -9.18
N HIS A 83 -10.68 -1.33 -8.53
CA HIS A 83 -11.25 -0.10 -7.96
C HIS A 83 -10.33 1.11 -8.14
N GLU A 84 -10.90 2.30 -8.27
CA GLU A 84 -10.14 3.55 -8.36
C GLU A 84 -10.30 4.39 -7.08
N GLY A 85 -9.50 5.45 -6.94
CA GLY A 85 -9.64 6.38 -5.82
C GLY A 85 -9.13 5.80 -4.49
N TRP A 86 -8.13 4.93 -4.54
CA TRP A 86 -7.45 4.47 -3.34
C TRP A 86 -6.67 5.61 -2.69
N THR A 87 -6.64 5.60 -1.37
CA THR A 87 -5.88 6.54 -0.54
C THR A 87 -4.89 5.77 0.30
N LEU A 88 -3.60 6.08 0.16
CA LEU A 88 -2.54 5.51 0.97
C LEU A 88 -2.47 6.23 2.31
N LEU A 89 -2.68 5.48 3.38
CA LEU A 89 -2.49 5.94 4.74
C LEU A 89 -1.15 5.41 5.27
N LEU A 90 -0.26 6.35 5.58
CA LEU A 90 1.02 6.03 6.18
C LEU A 90 0.82 5.64 7.65
N PRO A 91 1.63 4.71 8.20
CA PRO A 91 1.65 4.48 9.63
C PRO A 91 1.90 5.82 10.32
N ARG A 92 1.07 6.15 11.32
CA ARG A 92 1.29 7.34 12.14
C ARG A 92 2.68 7.24 12.72
N ASP A 93 3.56 8.17 12.36
CA ASP A 93 4.80 8.39 13.06
C ASP A 93 4.40 8.68 14.51
N ARG A 94 4.65 7.72 15.41
CA ARG A 94 4.64 8.01 16.84
C ARG A 94 5.88 8.85 17.08
N GLY A 95 5.77 10.14 16.78
CA GLY A 95 6.68 11.15 17.27
C GLY A 95 6.78 10.97 18.78
N TYR A 96 7.97 10.61 19.22
CA TYR A 96 8.32 10.44 20.63
C TYR A 96 8.44 11.80 21.31
#